data_AF-A0A2V8K3U9-F1
#
_entry.id   AF-A0A2V8K3U9-F1
#
_cell.length_a   1.000
_cell.length_b   1.000
_cell.length_c   1.000
_cell.angle_alpha   90.00
_cell.angle_beta   90.00
_cell.angle_gamma   90.00
#
_symmetry.space_group_name_H-M   'P 1'
#
loop_
_entity.id
_entity.type
_entity.pdbx_description
1 polymer ?
#
loop_
_entity_poly.entity_id
_entity_poly.type
_entity_poly.pdbx_seq_one_letter_code
_entity_poly.pdbx_strand_id
1 'polypeptide(L)'
;MLLRAFAKINLDLRILGRRHDGYHEVRTIFQAIDWWDEIVLEPAAHFEFSSPGTPEDETNLIVRAVRAYERLAGITANVRIRVMKNI
;
A
#
# COMPACT_ATOMS: atom_id res chain seq x y z
N MET A 1 -8.98 8.50 -11.69
CA MET A 1 -9.79 7.82 -10.66
C MET A 1 -9.27 8.22 -9.29
N LEU A 2 -10.14 8.68 -8.39
CA LEU A 2 -9.80 8.98 -7.00
C LEU A 2 -10.22 7.79 -6.12
N LEU A 3 -9.31 7.34 -5.25
CA LEU A 3 -9.52 6.25 -4.30
C LEU A 3 -9.20 6.72 -2.88
N ARG A 4 -9.87 6.13 -1.90
CA ARG A 4 -9.57 6.30 -0.47
C ARG A 4 -8.89 5.04 0.07
N ALA A 5 -7.70 5.19 0.63
CA ALA A 5 -6.99 4.13 1.32
C ALA A 5 -7.19 4.29 2.83
N PHE A 6 -8.24 3.64 3.35
CA PHE A 6 -8.64 3.73 4.76
C PHE A 6 -7.59 3.12 5.71
N ALA A 7 -7.35 3.82 6.82
CA ALA A 7 -6.57 3.33 7.94
C ALA A 7 -7.30 2.18 8.64
N LYS A 8 -6.54 1.45 9.47
CA LYS A 8 -7.09 0.47 10.39
C LYS A 8 -6.58 0.70 11.80
N ILE A 9 -7.32 0.16 12.76
CA ILE A 9 -6.85 -0.09 14.12
C ILE A 9 -6.98 -1.59 14.42
N ASN A 10 -6.17 -2.07 15.37
CA ASN A 10 -6.34 -3.40 15.93
C ASN A 10 -7.16 -3.25 17.21
N LEU A 11 -8.40 -3.76 17.25
CA LEU A 11 -9.24 -3.73 18.46
C LEU A 11 -8.87 -4.80 19.49
N ASP A 12 -8.14 -5.82 19.04
CA ASP A 12 -7.43 -6.80 19.87
C ASP A 12 -6.13 -7.18 19.14
N LEU A 13 -5.07 -7.50 19.87
CA LEU A 13 -3.84 -8.04 19.29
C LEU A 13 -3.18 -8.98 20.30
N ARG A 14 -3.05 -10.25 19.92
CA ARG A 14 -2.42 -11.29 20.72
C ARG A 14 -1.33 -11.98 19.93
N ILE A 15 -0.15 -12.10 20.53
CA ILE A 15 0.95 -12.88 20.00
C ILE A 15 0.81 -14.31 20.53
N LEU A 16 0.68 -15.28 19.64
CA LEU A 16 0.48 -16.69 19.99
C LEU A 16 1.81 -17.46 20.09
N GLY A 17 2.83 -17.00 19.37
CA GLY A 17 4.15 -17.62 19.38
C GLY A 17 5.03 -17.10 18.24
N ARG A 18 6.28 -17.54 18.21
CA ARG A 18 7.22 -17.25 17.13
C ARG A 18 7.17 -18.35 16.08
N ARG A 19 7.14 -17.95 14.81
CA ARG A 19 7.17 -18.83 13.63
C ARG A 19 8.61 -19.15 13.23
N HIS A 20 8.77 -20.20 12.43
CA HIS A 20 10.07 -20.63 11.90
C HIS A 20 10.70 -19.62 10.93
N ASP A 21 9.90 -18.77 10.28
CA ASP A 21 10.34 -17.72 9.35
C ASP A 21 10.77 -16.42 10.05
N GLY A 22 10.85 -16.42 11.38
CA GLY A 22 11.28 -15.27 12.17
C GLY A 22 10.18 -14.28 12.53
N TYR A 23 8.96 -14.44 12.01
CA TYR A 23 7.79 -13.62 12.38
C TYR A 23 7.04 -14.21 13.60
N HIS A 24 6.02 -13.49 14.06
CA HIS A 24 5.11 -13.97 15.11
C HIS A 24 3.78 -14.42 14.52
N GLU A 25 3.22 -15.49 15.06
CA GLU A 25 1.81 -15.82 14.86
C GLU A 25 0.96 -14.88 15.70
N VAL A 26 -0.01 -14.23 15.07
CA VAL A 26 -0.86 -13.22 15.71
C VAL A 26 -2.34 -13.53 15.52
N ARG A 27 -3.13 -13.24 16.55
CA ARG A 27 -4.60 -13.19 16.48
C ARG A 27 -5.03 -11.76 16.76
N THR A 28 -5.85 -11.19 15.89
CA THR A 28 -6.25 -9.78 15.97
C THR A 28 -7.64 -9.56 15.38
N ILE A 29 -8.30 -8.48 15.79
CA ILE A 29 -9.52 -7.96 15.16
C ILE A 29 -9.13 -6.64 14.48
N PHE A 30 -9.18 -6.63 13.14
CA PHE A 30 -8.96 -5.42 12.36
C PHE A 30 -10.27 -4.64 12.21
N GLN A 31 -10.21 -3.33 12.46
CA GLN A 31 -11.31 -2.41 12.20
C GLN A 31 -10.82 -1.30 11.28
N ALA A 32 -11.43 -1.19 10.09
CA ALA A 32 -11.24 -0.02 9.24
C ALA A 32 -11.89 1.21 9.88
N ILE A 33 -11.26 2.37 9.78
CA ILE A 33 -11.78 3.64 10.32
C ILE A 33 -11.90 4.68 9.21
N ASP A 34 -12.76 5.67 9.42
CA ASP A 34 -13.02 6.77 8.46
C ASP A 34 -11.90 7.83 8.50
N TRP A 35 -10.65 7.39 8.39
CA TRP A 35 -9.43 8.20 8.21
C TRP A 35 -8.62 7.55 7.09
N TRP A 36 -8.27 8.28 6.04
CA TRP A 36 -7.69 7.70 4.83
C TRP A 36 -6.61 8.57 4.20
N ASP A 37 -5.67 7.93 3.51
CA ASP A 37 -4.90 8.59 2.46
C ASP A 37 -5.74 8.70 1.17
N GLU A 38 -5.46 9.69 0.35
CA GLU A 38 -6.08 9.84 -0.97
C GLU A 38 -5.12 9.39 -2.07
N ILE A 39 -5.60 8.55 -2.98
CA ILE A 39 -4.82 8.05 -4.11
C ILE A 39 -5.51 8.46 -5.41
N VAL A 40 -4.79 9.22 -6.23
CA VAL A 40 -5.23 9.63 -7.56
C VAL A 40 -4.48 8.81 -8.61
N LEU A 41 -5.24 8.08 -9.43
CA LEU A 41 -4.74 7.29 -10.55
C LEU A 41 -5.16 7.93 -11.88
N GLU A 42 -4.21 8.22 -12.74
CA GLU A 42 -4.43 8.85 -14.05
C GLU A 42 -3.66 8.09 -15.14
N PRO A 43 -4.21 7.89 -16.35
CA PRO A 43 -3.43 7.38 -17.47
C PRO A 43 -2.20 8.26 -17.72
N ALA A 44 -1.06 7.65 -18.02
CA ALA A 44 0.19 8.35 -18.34
C ALA A 44 0.95 7.61 -19.44
N ALA A 45 1.98 8.23 -20.01
CA ALA A 45 2.79 7.59 -21.05
C ALA A 45 3.70 6.48 -20.49
N HIS A 46 4.09 6.59 -19.23
CA HIS A 46 4.88 5.64 -18.47
C HIS A 46 4.48 5.71 -16.99
N PHE A 47 4.99 4.80 -16.17
CA PHE A 47 4.75 4.83 -14.74
C PHE A 47 5.36 6.08 -14.09
N GLU A 48 4.54 6.84 -13.37
CA GLU A 48 4.96 7.98 -12.57
C GLU A 48 4.37 7.85 -11.15
N PHE A 49 5.17 8.11 -10.12
CA PHE A 49 4.73 8.05 -8.73
C PHE A 49 5.14 9.30 -7.97
N SER A 50 4.24 9.84 -7.17
CA SER A 50 4.58 10.87 -6.18
C SER A 50 3.77 10.67 -4.90
N SER A 51 4.45 10.84 -3.77
CA SER A 51 3.89 10.75 -2.42
C SER A 51 4.74 11.62 -1.50
N PRO A 52 4.51 12.96 -1.50
CA PRO A 52 5.31 13.89 -0.71
C PRO A 52 5.37 13.50 0.76
N GLY A 53 6.57 13.53 1.34
CA GLY A 53 6.81 13.14 2.74
C GLY A 53 7.04 11.64 2.94
N THR A 54 7.05 10.82 1.89
CA THR A 54 7.44 9.41 1.93
C THR A 54 8.42 9.08 0.79
N PRO A 55 9.18 7.98 0.87
CA PRO A 55 10.02 7.56 -0.25
C PRO A 55 9.22 7.37 -1.53
N GLU A 56 9.75 7.85 -2.65
CA GLU A 56 9.16 7.72 -3.98
C GLU A 56 9.86 6.64 -4.85
N ASP A 57 10.72 5.82 -4.23
CA ASP A 57 11.48 4.75 -4.86
C ASP A 57 10.92 3.34 -4.54
N GLU A 58 11.68 2.30 -4.89
CA GLU A 58 11.34 0.88 -4.68
C GLU A 58 11.22 0.48 -3.19
N THR A 59 11.51 1.37 -2.24
CA THR A 59 11.20 1.12 -0.81
C THR A 59 9.71 1.34 -0.51
N ASN A 60 9.00 2.09 -1.35
CA ASN A 60 7.56 2.31 -1.21
C ASN A 60 6.75 1.09 -1.67
N LEU A 61 5.78 0.68 -0.84
CA LEU A 61 4.94 -0.48 -1.15
C LEU A 61 4.10 -0.31 -2.42
N ILE A 62 3.72 0.92 -2.79
CA ILE A 62 2.96 1.19 -4.02
C ILE A 62 3.84 0.96 -5.25
N VAL A 63 5.09 1.45 -5.24
CA VAL A 63 6.04 1.22 -6.33
C VAL A 63 6.30 -0.28 -6.48
N ARG A 64 6.55 -0.98 -5.36
CA ARG A 64 6.73 -2.44 -5.36
C ARG A 64 5.50 -3.19 -5.87
N ALA A 65 4.29 -2.73 -5.54
CA ALA A 65 3.04 -3.31 -6.02
C ALA A 65 2.88 -3.15 -7.53
N VAL A 66 3.22 -1.98 -8.08
CA VAL A 66 3.21 -1.75 -9.52
C VAL A 66 4.20 -2.69 -10.21
N ARG A 67 5.44 -2.79 -9.74
CA ARG A 67 6.42 -3.74 -10.30
C ARG A 67 5.96 -5.19 -10.21
N ALA A 68 5.32 -5.57 -9.10
CA ALA A 68 4.78 -6.92 -8.95
C ALA A 68 3.63 -7.18 -9.95
N TYR A 69 2.73 -6.20 -10.12
CA TYR A 69 1.66 -6.26 -11.11
C TYR A 69 2.22 -6.41 -12.53
N GLU A 70 3.20 -5.59 -12.92
CA GLU A 70 3.82 -5.65 -14.25
C GLU A 70 4.43 -7.02 -14.53
N ARG A 71 5.15 -7.60 -13.54
CA ARG A 71 5.74 -8.94 -13.66
C ARG A 71 4.69 -10.06 -13.75
N LEU A 72 3.63 -9.99 -12.94
CA LEU A 72 2.62 -11.05 -12.86
C LEU A 72 1.62 -11.00 -14.01
N ALA A 73 1.24 -9.79 -14.45
CA ALA A 73 0.28 -9.59 -15.54
C ALA A 73 0.97 -9.60 -16.92
N GLY A 74 2.28 -9.35 -16.99
CA GLY A 74 2.99 -9.19 -18.26
C GLY A 74 2.62 -7.90 -19.00
N ILE A 75 2.11 -6.90 -18.29
CA ILE A 75 1.62 -5.63 -18.85
C ILE A 75 2.37 -4.47 -18.19
N THR A 76 2.84 -3.51 -18.99
CA THR A 76 3.43 -2.27 -18.46
C THR A 76 2.35 -1.35 -17.87
N ALA A 77 2.59 -0.86 -16.66
CA ALA A 77 1.66 0.02 -15.95
C ALA A 77 1.86 1.48 -16.39
N ASN A 78 1.16 1.88 -17.44
CA ASN A 78 1.16 3.25 -17.96
C ASN A 78 0.21 4.15 -17.16
N VAL A 79 0.60 4.45 -15.92
CA VAL A 79 -0.22 5.15 -14.93
C VAL A 79 0.60 6.15 -14.12
N ARG A 80 0.03 7.33 -13.88
CA ARG A 80 0.49 8.28 -12.87
C ARG A 80 -0.30 8.04 -11.59
N ILE A 81 0.42 7.83 -10.49
CA ILE A 81 -0.12 7.64 -9.16
C ILE A 81 0.35 8.78 -8.27
N ARG A 82 -0.59 9.54 -7.70
CA ARG A 82 -0.32 10.55 -6.69
C ARG A 82 -0.98 10.16 -5.39
N VAL A 83 -0.22 10.24 -4.30
CA VAL A 83 -0.71 9.91 -2.96
C VAL A 83 -0.62 11.15 -2.08
N MET A 84 -1.74 11.50 -1.47
CA MET A 84 -1.80 12.50 -0.41
C MET A 84 -1.91 11.76 0.92
N LYS A 85 -0.85 11.85 1.71
CA LYS A 85 -0.70 11.14 2.99
C LYS A 85 -1.40 11.91 4.10
N ASN A 86 -2.34 11.25 4.77
CA ASN A 86 -2.96 11.72 6.00
C ASN A 86 -2.68 10.79 7.18
N ILE A 87 -2.21 9.55 6.95
CA ILE A 87 -1.89 8.52 7.96
C ILE A 87 -0.38 8.36 8.11
#